data_AF-A0A9P5CPJ4-F1
#
_entry.id   AF-A0A9P5CPJ4-F1
#
_cell.length_a   1.000
_cell.length_b   1.000
_cell.length_c   1.000
_cell.angle_alpha   90.00
_cell.angle_beta   90.00
_cell.angle_gamma   90.00
#
_symmetry.space_group_name_H-M   'P 1'
#
loop_
_entity.id
_entity.type
_entity.pdbx_description
1 polymer ?
#
loop_
_entity_poly.entity_id
_entity_poly.type
_entity_poly.pdbx_seq_one_letter_code
_entity_poly.pdbx_strand_id
1 'polypeptide(L)' 'MHYAEFAEDESQALMNAIKEYENNKWKVIGQKVGKPAKACEQYAKEHFPDLFANQAKRT' A
#
# COMPACT_ATOMS: atom_id res chain seq x y z
N MET A 1 2.35 -21.43 -5.18
CA MET A 1 2.84 -20.23 -4.47
C MET A 1 2.93 -19.13 -5.49
N HIS A 2 2.19 -18.04 -5.31
CA HIS A 2 2.36 -16.83 -6.11
C HIS A 2 2.47 -15.70 -5.09
N TYR A 3 3.70 -15.30 -4.76
CA TYR A 3 3.89 -13.97 -4.20
C TYR A 3 3.32 -13.05 -5.26
N ALA A 4 2.32 -12.24 -4.92
CA ALA A 4 1.80 -11.27 -5.87
C ALA A 4 2.95 -10.30 -6.17
N GLU A 5 3.70 -10.55 -7.24
CA GLU A 5 4.68 -9.62 -7.77
C GLU A 5 3.90 -8.38 -8.19
N PHE A 6 4.09 -7.29 -7.44
CA PHE A 6 3.68 -5.97 -7.90
C PHE A 6 4.68 -5.55 -8.97
N ALA A 7 4.18 -5.26 -10.17
CA ALA A 7 4.99 -4.55 -11.16
C ALA A 7 5.34 -3.15 -10.65
N GLU A 8 6.39 -2.53 -11.17
CA GLU A 8 6.85 -1.20 -10.75
C GLU A 8 5.73 -0.14 -10.80
N ASP A 9 4.89 -0.17 -11.84
CA ASP A 9 3.71 0.68 -11.97
C ASP A 9 2.67 0.44 -10.87
N GLU A 10 2.47 -0.83 -10.48
CA GLU A 10 1.51 -1.22 -9.43
C GLU A 10 2.02 -0.80 -8.05
N SER A 11 3.33 -0.90 -7.81
CA SER A 11 3.98 -0.42 -6.58
C SER A 11 3.86 1.09 -6.42
N GLN A 12 4.05 1.83 -7.52
CA GLN A 12 3.88 3.28 -7.54
C GLN A 12 2.41 3.67 -7.33
N ALA A 13 1.48 2.96 -7.97
CA ALA A 13 0.04 3.16 -7.78
C ALA A 13 -0.38 2.86 -6.33
N LEU A 14 0.18 1.82 -5.72
CA LEU A 14 -0.05 1.47 -4.31
C LEU A 14 0.47 2.58 -3.38
N MET A 15 1.69 3.07 -3.58
CA MET A 15 2.22 4.19 -2.78
C MET A 15 1.31 5.43 -2.89
N ASN A 16 0.89 5.79 -4.11
CA ASN A 16 0.03 6.96 -4.32
C ASN A 16 -1.34 6.77 -3.65
N ALA A 17 -1.93 5.58 -3.76
CA ALA A 17 -3.20 5.26 -3.11
C ALA A 17 -3.09 5.31 -1.57
N ILE A 18 -1.99 4.84 -0.98
CA ILE A 18 -1.73 4.94 0.46
C ILE A 18 -1.62 6.40 0.91
N LYS A 19 -0.96 7.26 0.12
CA LYS A 19 -0.86 8.70 0.41
C LYS A 19 -2.20 9.43 0.28
N GLU A 20 -3.05 9.02 -0.66
CA GLU A 20 -4.35 9.64 -0.93
C GLU A 20 -5.41 9.25 0.10
N TYR A 21 -5.51 7.96 0.43
CA TYR A 21 -6.58 7.44 1.28
C TYR A 21 -6.16 7.16 2.73
N GLU A 22 -4.88 7.37 3.07
CA GLU A 22 -4.26 6.97 4.33
C GLU A 22 -4.13 5.45 4.53
N ASN A 23 -3.17 5.08 5.38
CA ASN A 23 -2.77 3.71 5.67
C ASN A 23 -3.88 2.83 6.28
N ASN A 24 -4.99 3.42 6.71
CA ASN A 24 -6.11 2.71 7.34
C ASN A 24 -7.24 2.34 6.35
N LYS A 25 -7.15 2.72 5.07
CA LYS A 25 -8.18 2.46 4.03
C LYS A 25 -7.79 1.37 3.04
N TRP A 26 -7.18 0.27 3.50
CA TRP A 26 -6.72 -0.84 2.65
C TRP A 26 -7.78 -1.41 1.69
N LYS A 27 -9.06 -1.41 2.10
CA LYS A 27 -10.17 -1.85 1.24
C LYS A 27 -10.34 -0.97 -0.01
N VAL A 28 -10.19 0.35 0.14
CA VAL A 28 -10.30 1.30 -0.99
C VAL A 28 -9.03 1.26 -1.81
N ILE A 29 -7.87 1.22 -1.15
CA ILE A 29 -6.55 1.11 -1.78
C ILE A 29 -6.49 -0.12 -2.69
N GLY A 30 -6.83 -1.30 -2.17
CA GLY A 30 -6.82 -2.56 -2.93
C GLY A 30 -7.75 -2.53 -4.15
N GLN A 31 -8.93 -1.95 -4.02
CA GLN A 31 -9.83 -1.75 -5.16
C GLN A 31 -9.23 -0.82 -6.23
N LYS A 32 -8.51 0.24 -5.82
CA LYS A 32 -7.87 1.18 -6.76
C LYS A 32 -6.69 0.57 -7.52
N VAL A 33 -5.87 -0.25 -6.84
CA VAL A 33 -4.75 -0.96 -7.49
C VAL A 33 -5.14 -2.30 -8.10
N GLY A 34 -6.40 -2.73 -7.98
CA GLY A 34 -6.86 -4.02 -8.51
C GLY A 34 -6.28 -5.24 -7.78
N LYS A 35 -5.85 -5.09 -6.52
CA LYS A 35 -5.23 -6.15 -5.70
C LYS A 35 -5.99 -6.36 -4.39
N PRO A 36 -5.88 -7.54 -3.76
CA PRO A 36 -6.46 -7.77 -2.43
C PRO A 36 -5.89 -6.80 -1.40
N ALA A 37 -6.76 -6.23 -0.56
CA ALA A 37 -6.37 -5.29 0.50
C ALA A 37 -5.22 -5.82 1.38
N LYS A 38 -5.23 -7.13 1.68
CA LYS A 38 -4.18 -7.79 2.45
C LYS A 38 -2.84 -7.88 1.72
N ALA A 39 -2.85 -8.06 0.40
CA ALA A 39 -1.63 -8.05 -0.41
C ALA A 39 -1.03 -6.63 -0.45
N CYS A 40 -1.87 -5.60 -0.60
CA CYS A 40 -1.45 -4.21 -0.53
C CYS A 40 -0.83 -3.86 0.83
N GLU A 41 -1.47 -4.29 1.93
CA GLU A 41 -0.98 -4.07 3.29
C GLU A 41 0.38 -4.72 3.51
N GLN A 42 0.52 -6.00 3.12
CA GLN A 42 1.75 -6.77 3.28
C GLN A 42 2.90 -6.13 2.48
N TYR A 43 2.67 -5.90 1.18
CA TYR A 43 3.66 -5.32 0.29
C TYR A 43 4.10 -3.94 0.77
N ALA A 44 3.14 -3.09 1.19
CA ALA A 44 3.47 -1.75 1.67
C ALA A 44 4.32 -1.75 2.93
N LYS A 45 4.10 -2.69 3.87
CA LYS A 45 4.92 -2.79 5.09
C LYS A 45 6.37 -3.18 4.78
N GLU A 46 6.56 -4.07 3.80
CA GLU A 46 7.89 -4.56 3.42
C GLU A 46 8.64 -3.55 2.53
N HIS A 47 7.94 -2.91 1.59
CA HIS A 47 8.56 -2.03 0.58
C HIS A 47 8.48 -0.54 0.89
N PHE A 48 7.51 -0.11 1.71
CA PHE A 48 7.28 1.30 2.04
C PHE A 48 7.24 1.57 3.56
N PRO A 49 8.22 1.11 4.36
CA PRO A 49 8.20 1.27 5.82
C PRO A 49 8.11 2.74 6.27
N ASP A 50 8.70 3.66 5.51
CA ASP A 50 8.65 5.10 5.78
C ASP A 50 7.22 5.69 5.74
N LEU A 51 6.32 5.13 4.93
CA LEU A 51 4.93 5.60 4.89
C LEU A 51 4.19 5.32 6.19
N PHE A 52 4.61 4.27 6.92
CA PHE A 52 4.06 3.92 8.23
C PHE A 52 4.72 4.74 9.34
N ALA A 53 6.04 4.97 9.24
CA ALA A 53 6.78 5.80 10.19
C ALA A 53 6.35 7.28 10.16
N ASN A 54 5.98 7.80 8.98
CA ASN A 54 5.58 9.21 8.82
C ASN A 54 4.19 9.52 9.38
N GLN A 55 3.33 8.52 9.60
CA GLN A 55 2.03 8.72 10.24
C GLN A 55 2.17 8.95 11.76
N ALA A 56 3.16 8.35 12.41
CA ALA A 56 3.43 8.55 13.85
C ALA A 56 3.94 9.96 14.19
N LYS A 57 4.43 10.72 13.21
CA LYS A 57 4.92 12.10 13.40
C LYS A 57 3.86 13.18 13.14
N ARG A 58 2.65 12.81 12.67
CA ARG A 58 1.55 13.75 12.43
C ARG A 58 0.54 13.85 13.59
N THR A 59 0.81 13.17 14.70
CA THR A 59 0.15 13.35 16.02
C THR A 59 1.04 14.17 16.93
#